data_AF-A0A914ZHS1-F1
#
_entry.id   AF-A0A914ZHS1-F1
#
_cell.length_a   1.000
_cell.length_b   1.000
_cell.length_c   1.000
_cell.angle_alpha   90.00
_cell.angle_beta   90.00
_cell.angle_gamma   90.00
#
_symmetry.space_group_name_H-M   'P 1'
#
loop_
_entity.id
_entity.type
_entity.pdbx_description
1 polymer ?
#
loop_
_entity_poly.entity_id
_entity_poly.type
_entity_poly.pdbx_seq_one_letter_code
_entity_poly.pdbx_strand_id
1 'polypeptide(L)'
;MSFILRIFTAVPYSNKPIVKDVVASLHSYFTCNMLIAFAILLSFKHFAGRPMECMIPSGFNSAWEQYTENYCWAQDTYFVPPRVFVEDVNPEDRHGTRISYYQWIPFFLLFQAACFKLPTFIWKCLAAHSGMRMGEILRLATDPANSTVDLKKANINALCIHLQGALRFHTRVKKRSMLPHKILRCLNVRYSSYYVVMVYITAKIAFLFNVCFQLHLLCRYLLPQFANSFGLKEWKKLIWPPENYSSWHSSGLFPRVTLCDFDVREMGNIQTHTIQCVLVVNIFTEKIFILLWLWFVVLSAVTTISLVSWAYVLCSQRSKEHFVLNHLEMSEAPFDKTDHENKEAVDRFIDDYLGADGIFILQMIAANADVVFTTELIASLWRSHYSFEQQRKARLQMEKVWPEHEQRLEAALIEEAGIALGNDIPDAMLLRKRSIFEESSFRSPPGSVYRRIQEAFLPPEKIKGSAFRNPKRSSYNGSPPDSVLTGSSGVQRGSIVSIPSLNKLRRRRSLENLDVELKRVKKFADSSSDEEDEDSDRKRSEALSRKSSRGKVYM
;
A
#
# COMPACT_ATOMS: atom_id res chain seq x y z
N MET A 1 9.39 19.96 -10.69
CA MET A 1 10.46 18.98 -11.00
C MET A 1 10.87 18.11 -9.79
N SER A 2 11.09 18.68 -8.59
CA SER A 2 11.46 17.92 -7.38
C SER A 2 10.43 16.87 -6.91
N PHE A 3 9.12 17.13 -7.11
CA PHE A 3 8.05 16.19 -6.75
C PHE A 3 8.01 14.94 -7.65
N ILE A 4 8.23 15.13 -8.96
CA ILE A 4 8.26 14.07 -9.97
C ILE A 4 9.51 13.20 -9.78
N LEU A 5 10.67 13.81 -9.51
CA LEU A 5 11.90 13.07 -9.20
C LEU A 5 11.79 12.26 -7.91
N ARG A 6 11.15 12.79 -6.86
CA ARG A 6 10.86 12.03 -5.62
C ARG A 6 9.89 10.87 -5.86
N ILE A 7 8.97 11.02 -6.79
CA ILE A 7 8.04 9.96 -7.22
C ILE A 7 8.79 8.82 -7.92
N PHE A 8 9.73 9.14 -8.83
CA PHE A 8 10.50 8.13 -9.56
C PHE A 8 11.56 7.43 -8.68
N THR A 9 12.16 8.12 -7.71
CA THR A 9 13.13 7.51 -6.78
C THR A 9 12.48 6.76 -5.61
N ALA A 10 11.19 7.00 -5.33
CA ALA A 10 10.43 6.30 -4.28
C ALA A 10 9.78 4.99 -4.74
N VAL A 11 9.90 4.61 -6.01
CA VAL A 11 9.47 3.29 -6.47
C VAL A 11 10.68 2.35 -6.41
N PRO A 12 10.90 1.61 -5.31
CA PRO A 12 11.91 0.57 -5.31
C PRO A 12 11.55 -0.41 -6.43
N TYR A 13 12.50 -0.59 -7.35
CA TYR A 13 12.52 -1.60 -8.40
C TYR A 13 12.69 -3.02 -7.79
N SER A 14 12.11 -3.28 -6.61
CA SER A 14 12.02 -4.62 -6.06
C SER A 14 10.85 -5.31 -6.75
N ASN A 15 11.18 -6.16 -7.72
CA ASN A 15 10.24 -6.98 -8.50
C ASN A 15 9.47 -8.02 -7.67
N LYS A 16 9.61 -8.05 -6.34
CA LYS A 16 8.77 -8.89 -5.47
C LYS A 16 7.50 -8.11 -5.11
N PRO A 17 6.33 -8.43 -5.68
CA PRO A 17 5.09 -7.82 -5.25
C PRO A 17 4.86 -8.16 -3.77
N ILE A 18 4.87 -7.13 -2.93
CA ILE A 18 4.68 -7.24 -1.47
C ILE A 18 3.25 -7.73 -1.12
N VAL A 19 2.32 -7.63 -2.07
CA VAL A 19 0.93 -8.10 -1.97
C VAL A 19 0.67 -9.03 -3.15
N LYS A 20 0.19 -10.27 -2.91
CA LYS A 20 -0.23 -11.19 -3.98
C LYS A 20 -1.61 -10.78 -4.52
N ASP A 21 -1.77 -9.53 -4.93
CA ASP A 21 -2.95 -9.15 -5.73
C ASP A 21 -2.71 -9.63 -7.16
N VAL A 22 -3.21 -10.83 -7.45
CA VAL A 22 -3.08 -11.49 -8.75
C VAL A 22 -3.57 -10.57 -9.86
N VAL A 23 -4.69 -9.86 -9.64
CA VAL A 23 -5.27 -8.96 -10.62
C VAL A 23 -4.35 -7.78 -10.89
N ALA A 24 -3.83 -7.12 -9.86
CA ALA A 24 -2.90 -6.01 -10.03
C ALA A 24 -1.60 -6.45 -10.74
N SER A 25 -1.13 -7.68 -10.49
CA SER A 25 0.02 -8.28 -11.19
C SER A 25 -0.30 -8.54 -12.68
N LEU A 26 -1.47 -9.09 -12.98
CA LEU A 26 -1.91 -9.35 -14.35
C LEU A 26 -1.97 -8.07 -15.19
N HIS A 27 -2.46 -6.95 -14.64
CA HIS A 27 -2.43 -5.66 -15.34
C HIS A 27 -1.03 -5.09 -15.49
N SER A 28 -0.35 -4.90 -14.36
CA SER A 28 0.81 -4.01 -14.29
C SER A 28 2.13 -4.68 -14.61
N TYR A 29 2.19 -6.00 -14.50
CA TYR A 29 3.36 -6.79 -14.82
C TYR A 29 3.12 -7.58 -16.11
N PHE A 30 2.17 -8.51 -16.12
CA PHE A 30 1.98 -9.40 -17.27
C PHE A 30 1.52 -8.65 -18.53
N THR A 31 0.40 -7.92 -18.46
CA THR A 31 -0.18 -7.23 -19.63
C THR A 31 0.75 -6.13 -20.12
N CYS A 32 1.37 -5.37 -19.21
CA CYS A 32 2.35 -4.34 -19.56
C CYS A 32 3.56 -4.93 -20.31
N ASN A 33 4.17 -6.01 -19.80
CA ASN A 33 5.32 -6.64 -20.45
C ASN A 33 4.94 -7.29 -21.78
N MET A 34 3.76 -7.91 -21.87
CA MET A 34 3.24 -8.48 -23.11
C MET A 34 3.06 -7.40 -24.20
N LEU A 35 2.49 -6.25 -23.87
CA LEU A 35 2.33 -5.13 -24.80
C LEU A 35 3.68 -4.56 -25.26
N ILE A 36 4.64 -4.41 -24.34
CA ILE A 36 6.01 -3.98 -24.69
C ILE A 36 6.68 -5.01 -25.62
N ALA A 37 6.54 -6.30 -25.35
CA ALA A 37 7.08 -7.35 -26.21
C ALA A 37 6.50 -7.31 -27.63
N PHE A 38 5.19 -7.13 -27.78
CA PHE A 38 4.56 -6.96 -29.09
C PHE A 38 4.97 -5.65 -29.79
N ALA A 39 5.14 -4.56 -29.05
CA ALA A 39 5.65 -3.32 -29.60
C ALA A 39 7.07 -3.48 -30.15
N ILE A 40 7.95 -4.19 -29.44
CA ILE A 40 9.31 -4.50 -29.88
C ILE A 40 9.28 -5.40 -31.13
N LEU A 41 8.47 -6.45 -31.12
CA LEU A 41 8.35 -7.38 -32.24
C LEU A 41 7.88 -6.69 -33.52
N LEU A 42 6.88 -5.80 -33.43
CA LEU A 42 6.41 -5.02 -34.57
C LEU A 42 7.44 -3.97 -35.01
N SER A 43 8.12 -3.32 -34.06
CA SER A 43 9.19 -2.36 -34.38
C SER A 43 10.34 -3.02 -35.11
N PHE A 44 10.70 -4.26 -34.73
CA PHE A 44 11.71 -5.03 -35.44
C PHE A 44 11.33 -5.24 -36.90
N LYS A 45 10.06 -5.60 -37.18
CA LYS A 45 9.59 -5.75 -38.57
C LYS A 45 9.53 -4.41 -39.33
N HIS A 46 9.20 -3.31 -38.64
CA HIS A 46 9.16 -1.96 -39.24
C HIS A 46 10.53 -1.42 -39.63
N PHE A 47 11.55 -1.56 -38.76
CA PHE A 47 12.83 -0.87 -38.95
C PHE A 47 13.96 -1.78 -39.43
N ALA A 48 13.95 -3.07 -39.09
CA ALA A 48 15.02 -3.99 -39.46
C ALA A 48 14.68 -4.90 -40.65
N GLY A 49 13.39 -5.00 -41.02
CA GLY A 49 12.93 -5.75 -42.19
C GLY A 49 12.40 -4.84 -43.29
N ARG A 50 12.00 -5.43 -44.42
CA ARG A 50 11.19 -4.76 -45.46
C ARG A 50 9.72 -4.75 -45.00
N PRO A 51 9.14 -3.61 -44.57
CA PRO A 51 7.77 -3.60 -44.01
C PRO A 51 6.70 -3.86 -45.08
N MET A 52 7.02 -3.54 -46.34
CA MET A 52 6.20 -3.76 -47.52
C MET A 52 7.07 -4.09 -48.73
N GLU A 53 6.49 -4.77 -49.71
CA GLU A 53 7.14 -5.17 -50.96
C GLU A 53 6.20 -4.83 -52.11
N CYS A 54 6.69 -4.15 -53.15
CA CYS A 54 5.85 -3.64 -54.24
C CYS A 54 6.14 -4.32 -55.58
N MET A 55 5.08 -4.55 -56.36
CA MET A 55 5.19 -5.00 -57.75
C MET A 55 5.38 -3.80 -58.66
N ILE A 56 6.55 -3.73 -59.29
CA ILE A 56 6.98 -2.59 -60.10
C ILE A 56 7.08 -3.01 -61.58
N PRO A 57 6.78 -2.14 -62.55
CA PRO A 57 6.88 -2.46 -63.97
C PRO A 57 8.29 -2.90 -64.38
N SER A 58 8.37 -3.76 -65.40
CA SER A 58 9.60 -4.44 -65.87
C SER A 58 10.70 -3.55 -66.47
N GLY A 59 10.62 -2.22 -66.33
CA GLY A 59 11.62 -1.25 -66.79
C GLY A 59 12.37 -0.52 -65.67
N PHE A 60 11.95 -0.66 -64.41
CA PHE A 60 12.58 0.02 -63.28
C PHE A 60 13.75 -0.79 -62.70
N ASN A 61 14.81 -0.10 -62.26
CA ASN A 61 15.95 -0.73 -61.61
C ASN A 61 15.67 -1.00 -60.12
N SER A 62 16.56 -1.74 -59.44
CA SER A 62 16.41 -2.06 -58.01
C SER A 62 16.48 -0.81 -57.09
N ALA A 63 17.09 0.29 -57.53
CA ALA A 63 17.08 1.54 -56.76
C ALA A 63 15.69 2.20 -56.78
N TRP A 64 15.00 2.16 -57.92
CA TRP A 64 13.60 2.56 -58.03
C TRP A 64 12.69 1.67 -57.20
N GLU A 65 13.00 0.38 -57.07
CA GLU A 65 12.28 -0.53 -56.17
C GLU A 65 12.35 -0.06 -54.72
N GLN A 66 13.55 0.15 -54.20
CA GLN A 66 13.73 0.63 -52.84
C GLN A 66 13.15 2.03 -52.62
N TYR A 67 13.25 2.93 -53.60
CA TYR A 67 12.67 4.26 -53.50
C TYR A 67 11.14 4.20 -53.43
N THR A 68 10.54 3.41 -54.32
CA THR A 68 9.10 3.21 -54.40
C THR A 68 8.55 2.56 -53.13
N GLU A 69 9.24 1.54 -52.61
CA GLU A 69 8.89 0.90 -51.34
C GLU A 69 8.97 1.88 -50.16
N ASN A 70 9.97 2.75 -50.11
CA ASN A 70 10.06 3.74 -49.04
C ASN A 70 9.04 4.87 -49.20
N TYR A 71 8.78 5.30 -50.43
CA TYR A 71 7.80 6.33 -50.76
C TYR A 71 6.39 5.87 -50.35
N CYS A 72 5.98 4.69 -50.81
CA CYS A 72 4.66 4.14 -50.52
C CYS A 72 4.51 3.67 -49.06
N TRP A 73 5.62 3.45 -48.34
CA TRP A 73 5.57 3.22 -46.90
C TRP A 73 5.31 4.52 -46.13
N ALA A 74 5.93 5.62 -46.57
CA ALA A 74 5.77 6.94 -45.96
C ALA A 74 4.41 7.57 -46.27
N GLN A 75 3.92 7.37 -47.50
CA GLN A 75 2.64 7.87 -47.96
C GLN A 75 1.49 6.93 -47.57
N ASP A 76 0.29 7.48 -47.42
CA ASP A 76 -0.90 6.67 -47.15
C ASP A 76 -1.23 5.77 -48.36
N THR A 77 -1.43 4.47 -48.10
CA THR A 77 -1.89 3.51 -49.10
C THR A 77 -3.41 3.35 -49.03
N TYR A 78 -4.05 2.80 -50.06
CA TYR A 78 -5.50 2.56 -50.05
C TYR A 78 -5.83 1.12 -50.44
N PHE A 79 -7.00 0.65 -50.01
CA PHE A 79 -7.49 -0.70 -50.33
C PHE A 79 -8.61 -0.63 -51.36
N VAL A 80 -8.49 -1.43 -52.42
CA VAL A 80 -9.56 -1.68 -53.39
C VAL A 80 -9.82 -3.19 -53.44
N PRO A 81 -11.09 -3.63 -53.37
CA PRO A 81 -11.42 -5.04 -53.52
C PRO A 81 -10.93 -5.58 -54.87
N PRO A 82 -10.30 -6.77 -54.94
CA PRO A 82 -9.66 -7.26 -56.17
C PRO A 82 -10.60 -7.56 -57.35
N ARG A 83 -11.92 -7.44 -57.17
CA ARG A 83 -12.92 -7.59 -58.25
C ARG A 83 -13.27 -6.27 -58.94
N VAL A 84 -12.80 -5.14 -58.42
CA VAL A 84 -13.09 -3.80 -58.91
C VAL A 84 -11.83 -3.24 -59.56
N PHE A 85 -11.94 -2.71 -60.78
CA PHE A 85 -10.82 -2.06 -61.44
C PHE A 85 -10.56 -0.69 -60.81
N VAL A 86 -9.29 -0.32 -60.67
CA VAL A 86 -8.90 0.94 -60.04
C VAL A 86 -9.45 2.14 -60.82
N GLU A 87 -9.51 2.04 -62.15
CA GLU A 87 -10.03 3.06 -63.06
C GLU A 87 -11.50 3.41 -62.80
N ASP A 88 -12.31 2.44 -62.37
CA ASP A 88 -13.74 2.62 -62.11
C ASP A 88 -14.02 3.31 -60.75
N VAL A 89 -13.02 3.43 -59.87
CA VAL A 89 -13.16 4.04 -58.55
C VAL A 89 -12.87 5.52 -58.62
N ASN A 90 -13.85 6.34 -58.24
CA ASN A 90 -13.74 7.80 -58.16
C ASN A 90 -12.55 8.19 -57.26
N PRO A 91 -11.66 9.13 -57.65
CA PRO A 91 -10.52 9.56 -56.83
C PRO A 91 -10.89 10.02 -55.41
N GLU A 92 -12.08 10.58 -55.19
CA GLU A 92 -12.54 10.95 -53.85
C GLU A 92 -12.77 9.75 -52.93
N ASP A 93 -13.30 8.65 -53.48
CA ASP A 93 -13.52 7.40 -52.74
C ASP A 93 -12.19 6.69 -52.40
N ARG A 94 -11.18 6.85 -53.26
CA ARG A 94 -9.80 6.37 -52.98
C ARG A 94 -9.21 7.07 -51.76
N HIS A 95 -9.44 8.39 -51.62
CA HIS A 95 -8.99 9.17 -50.47
C HIS A 95 -9.69 8.78 -49.16
N GLY A 96 -10.98 8.46 -49.20
CA GLY A 96 -11.74 7.99 -48.04
C GLY A 96 -11.32 6.62 -47.51
N THR A 97 -10.63 5.82 -48.33
CA THR A 97 -10.21 4.44 -48.02
C THR A 97 -8.71 4.31 -47.72
N ARG A 98 -8.06 5.44 -47.40
CA ARG A 98 -6.64 5.46 -47.03
C ARG A 98 -6.38 4.79 -45.70
N ILE A 99 -5.26 4.08 -45.63
CA ILE A 99 -4.85 3.23 -44.52
C ILE A 99 -3.47 3.69 -44.07
N SER A 100 -3.40 4.23 -42.86
CA SER A 100 -2.15 4.71 -42.26
C SER A 100 -1.95 4.22 -40.83
N TYR A 101 -2.91 3.47 -40.28
CA TYR A 101 -2.88 3.01 -38.90
C TYR A 101 -1.64 2.13 -38.61
N TYR A 102 -1.13 1.39 -39.61
CA TYR A 102 -0.02 0.44 -39.43
C TYR A 102 1.26 1.14 -38.96
N GLN A 103 1.54 2.35 -39.45
CA GLN A 103 2.73 3.14 -39.09
C GLN A 103 2.78 3.42 -37.57
N TRP A 104 1.62 3.62 -36.95
CA TRP A 104 1.49 4.08 -35.56
C TRP A 104 1.29 2.95 -34.54
N ILE A 105 1.12 1.70 -34.98
CA ILE A 105 0.81 0.57 -34.09
C ILE A 105 1.83 0.39 -32.95
N PRO A 106 3.15 0.40 -33.18
CA PRO A 106 4.11 0.18 -32.08
C PRO A 106 4.01 1.25 -30.99
N PHE A 107 3.81 2.52 -31.39
CA PHE A 107 3.62 3.63 -30.46
C PHE A 107 2.31 3.52 -29.70
N PHE A 108 1.24 3.09 -30.38
CA PHE A 108 -0.04 2.81 -29.76
C PHE A 108 0.09 1.73 -28.68
N LEU A 109 0.77 0.60 -28.95
CA LEU A 109 0.97 -0.46 -27.96
C LEU A 109 1.80 0.01 -26.74
N LEU A 110 2.82 0.84 -26.96
CA LEU A 110 3.59 1.45 -25.85
C LEU A 110 2.73 2.38 -25.00
N PHE A 111 1.86 3.18 -25.63
CA PHE A 111 0.90 4.02 -24.93
C PHE A 111 -0.08 3.18 -24.10
N GLN A 112 -0.61 2.09 -24.65
CA GLN A 112 -1.47 1.16 -23.90
C GLN A 112 -0.71 0.56 -22.71
N ALA A 113 0.54 0.14 -22.90
CA ALA A 113 1.37 -0.42 -21.82
C ALA A 113 1.56 0.58 -20.67
N ALA A 114 1.84 1.85 -20.98
CA ALA A 114 1.95 2.91 -19.99
C ALA A 114 0.63 3.11 -19.21
N CYS A 115 -0.51 3.08 -19.91
CA CYS A 115 -1.82 3.18 -19.27
C CYS A 115 -2.12 2.01 -18.34
N PHE A 116 -1.75 0.77 -18.69
CA PHE A 116 -1.88 -0.39 -17.79
C PHE A 116 -1.03 -0.30 -16.52
N LYS A 117 0.05 0.49 -16.53
CA LYS A 117 0.88 0.73 -15.35
C LYS A 117 0.31 1.80 -14.41
N LEU A 118 -0.50 2.72 -14.94
CA LEU A 118 -0.97 3.92 -14.25
C LEU A 118 -1.84 3.62 -13.00
N PRO A 119 -2.83 2.71 -13.02
CA PRO A 119 -3.63 2.42 -11.82
C PRO A 119 -2.80 1.88 -10.64
N THR A 120 -1.79 1.05 -10.91
CA THR A 120 -0.87 0.55 -9.87
C THR A 120 -0.02 1.67 -9.28
N PHE A 121 0.44 2.59 -10.14
CA PHE A 121 1.19 3.75 -9.69
C PHE A 121 0.34 4.64 -8.77
N ILE A 122 -0.91 4.90 -9.15
CA ILE A 122 -1.88 5.66 -8.33
C ILE A 122 -2.15 4.95 -7.00
N TRP A 123 -2.42 3.63 -7.03
CA TRP A 123 -2.63 2.83 -5.82
C TRP A 123 -1.45 2.92 -4.85
N LYS A 124 -0.21 2.74 -5.34
CA LYS A 124 0.99 2.83 -4.50
C LYS A 124 1.12 4.21 -3.85
N CYS A 125 0.85 5.28 -4.58
CA CYS A 125 0.91 6.64 -4.05
C CYS A 125 -0.15 6.87 -2.96
N LEU A 126 -1.41 6.47 -3.20
CA LEU A 126 -2.50 6.66 -2.26
C LEU A 126 -2.37 5.78 -1.01
N ALA A 127 -1.92 4.53 -1.18
CA ALA A 127 -1.66 3.61 -0.09
C ALA A 127 -0.45 4.04 0.77
N ALA A 128 0.61 4.59 0.17
CA ALA A 128 1.75 5.11 0.92
C ALA A 128 1.39 6.30 1.82
N HIS A 129 0.33 7.04 1.47
CA HIS A 129 -0.18 8.13 2.30
C HIS A 129 -1.16 7.67 3.39
N SER A 130 -1.58 6.40 3.38
CA SER A 130 -2.35 5.85 4.50
C SER A 130 -1.46 5.80 5.75
N GLY A 131 -2.04 6.07 6.92
CA GLY A 131 -1.33 5.95 8.21
C GLY A 131 -0.98 4.50 8.58
N MET A 132 -1.39 3.53 7.76
CA MET A 132 -1.19 2.10 7.94
C MET A 132 -0.48 1.54 6.71
N ARG A 133 0.84 1.34 6.82
CA ARG A 133 1.64 0.82 5.70
C ARG A 133 1.29 -0.65 5.43
N MET A 134 0.27 -0.87 4.60
CA MET A 134 -0.25 -2.20 4.29
C MET A 134 0.83 -3.14 3.73
N GLY A 135 1.76 -2.62 2.94
CA GLY A 135 2.88 -3.39 2.41
C GLY A 135 3.79 -3.95 3.52
N GLU A 136 4.09 -3.16 4.55
CA GLU A 136 4.93 -3.64 5.67
C GLU A 136 4.19 -4.68 6.51
N ILE A 137 2.90 -4.47 6.76
CA ILE A 137 2.04 -5.41 7.49
C ILE A 137 2.00 -6.78 6.80
N LEU A 138 1.72 -6.79 5.48
CA LEU A 138 1.67 -8.03 4.71
C LEU A 138 3.04 -8.70 4.58
N ARG A 139 4.12 -7.91 4.44
CA ARG A 139 5.47 -8.45 4.42
C ARG A 139 5.81 -9.21 5.70
N LEU A 140 5.43 -8.67 6.86
CA LEU A 140 5.67 -9.31 8.15
C LEU A 140 4.80 -10.58 8.33
N ALA A 141 3.56 -10.54 7.82
CA ALA A 141 2.64 -11.69 7.89
C ALA A 141 3.04 -12.84 6.95
N THR A 142 3.58 -12.52 5.77
CA THR A 142 4.00 -13.50 4.74
C THR A 142 5.50 -13.82 4.81
N ASP A 143 6.19 -13.44 5.89
CA ASP A 143 7.61 -13.73 6.04
C ASP A 143 7.85 -15.26 6.09
N PRO A 144 8.71 -15.85 5.23
CA PRO A 144 9.04 -17.27 5.28
C PRO A 144 9.63 -17.72 6.64
N ALA A 145 10.22 -16.79 7.40
CA ALA A 145 10.77 -17.08 8.71
C ALA A 145 9.69 -17.34 9.79
N ASN A 146 8.41 -17.06 9.49
CA ASN A 146 7.25 -17.40 10.33
C ASN A 146 7.01 -18.92 10.48
N SER A 147 7.79 -19.75 9.80
CA SER A 147 7.84 -21.20 10.05
C SER A 147 8.36 -21.54 11.45
N THR A 148 9.21 -20.68 12.04
CA THR A 148 9.70 -20.85 13.42
C THR A 148 8.71 -20.25 14.42
N VAL A 149 8.37 -21.01 15.47
CA VAL A 149 7.31 -20.64 16.44
C VAL A 149 7.64 -19.35 17.20
N ASP A 150 8.90 -19.17 17.59
CA ASP A 150 9.32 -18.01 18.39
C ASP A 150 9.29 -16.71 17.60
N LEU A 151 9.81 -16.74 16.36
CA LEU A 151 9.76 -15.58 15.47
C LEU A 151 8.33 -15.28 15.03
N LYS A 152 7.51 -16.31 14.77
CA LYS A 152 6.09 -16.16 14.48
C LYS A 152 5.38 -15.41 15.61
N LYS A 153 5.58 -15.83 16.86
CA LYS A 153 5.01 -15.16 18.05
C LYS A 153 5.51 -13.71 18.18
N ALA A 154 6.80 -13.46 17.97
CA ALA A 154 7.36 -12.11 18.00
C ALA A 154 6.74 -11.20 16.93
N ASN A 155 6.60 -11.71 15.69
CA ASN A 155 5.99 -11.01 14.57
C ASN A 155 4.50 -10.73 14.79
N ILE A 156 3.75 -11.70 15.34
CA ILE A 156 2.35 -11.52 15.72
C ILE A 156 2.22 -10.45 16.80
N ASN A 157 3.08 -10.47 17.83
CA ASN A 157 3.06 -9.45 18.89
C ASN A 157 3.38 -8.06 18.35
N ALA A 158 4.42 -7.94 17.51
CA ALA A 158 4.76 -6.68 16.86
C ALA A 158 3.61 -6.14 16.00
N LEU A 159 2.98 -7.01 15.21
CA LEU A 159 1.85 -6.65 14.35
C LEU A 159 0.61 -6.27 15.17
N CYS A 160 0.34 -6.98 16.26
CA CYS A 160 -0.74 -6.69 17.19
C CYS A 160 -0.56 -5.29 17.79
N ILE A 161 0.64 -4.96 18.30
CA ILE A 161 0.93 -3.62 18.84
C ILE A 161 0.76 -2.54 17.77
N HIS A 162 1.27 -2.76 16.57
CA HIS A 162 1.15 -1.81 15.46
C HIS A 162 -0.31 -1.57 15.06
N LEU A 163 -1.09 -2.64 14.88
CA LEU A 163 -2.50 -2.57 14.50
C LEU A 163 -3.34 -1.92 15.60
N GLN A 164 -3.10 -2.26 16.87
CA GLN A 164 -3.74 -1.60 18.01
C GLN A 164 -3.47 -0.10 18.05
N GLY A 165 -2.21 0.30 17.80
CA GLY A 165 -1.82 1.70 17.72
C GLY A 165 -2.59 2.45 16.63
N ALA A 166 -2.67 1.85 15.43
CA ALA A 166 -3.40 2.41 14.30
C ALA A 166 -4.92 2.50 14.57
N LEU A 167 -5.54 1.42 15.03
CA LEU A 167 -6.98 1.38 15.33
C LEU A 167 -7.37 2.41 16.40
N ARG A 168 -6.61 2.50 17.50
CA ARG A 168 -6.84 3.50 18.55
C ARG A 168 -6.69 4.93 18.03
N PHE A 169 -5.76 5.16 17.09
CA PHE A 169 -5.62 6.46 16.47
C PHE A 169 -6.90 6.85 15.73
N HIS A 170 -7.48 5.95 14.93
CA HIS A 170 -8.76 6.19 14.25
C HIS A 170 -9.91 6.43 15.24
N THR A 171 -10.03 5.65 16.31
CA THR A 171 -11.05 5.86 17.34
C THR A 171 -10.92 7.23 18.03
N ARG A 172 -9.69 7.67 18.35
CA ARG A 172 -9.44 8.98 18.97
C ARG A 172 -9.80 10.14 18.04
N VAL A 173 -9.49 10.00 16.75
CA VAL A 173 -9.79 11.02 15.74
C VAL A 173 -11.31 11.15 15.56
N LYS A 174 -12.05 10.04 15.50
CA LYS A 174 -13.52 10.03 15.47
C LYS A 174 -14.11 10.69 16.72
N LYS A 175 -13.63 10.33 17.92
CA LYS A 175 -14.14 10.85 19.19
C LYS A 175 -13.88 12.35 19.40
N ARG A 176 -12.77 12.88 18.89
CA ARG A 176 -12.43 14.31 18.99
C ARG A 176 -12.99 15.17 17.85
N SER A 177 -13.75 14.57 16.91
CA SER A 177 -14.33 15.24 15.73
C SER A 177 -13.37 16.24 15.07
N MET A 178 -12.09 15.87 14.96
CA MET A 178 -11.08 16.77 14.41
C MET A 178 -11.28 16.87 12.90
N LEU A 179 -11.73 18.04 12.44
CA LEU A 179 -11.86 18.41 11.03
C LEU A 179 -10.65 19.28 10.65
N PRO A 180 -9.50 18.68 10.27
CA PRO A 180 -8.26 19.42 9.97
C PRO A 180 -8.40 20.45 8.84
N HIS A 181 -9.31 20.24 7.87
CA HIS A 181 -9.53 21.19 6.77
C HIS A 181 -11.02 21.55 6.63
N LYS A 182 -11.34 22.85 6.78
CA LYS A 182 -12.70 23.39 6.59
C LYS A 182 -13.07 23.63 5.11
N ILE A 183 -12.09 23.78 4.21
CA ILE A 183 -12.30 24.18 2.80
C ILE A 183 -12.29 22.97 1.84
N LEU A 184 -11.30 22.08 1.92
CA LEU A 184 -11.21 20.87 1.08
C LEU A 184 -11.65 19.64 1.86
N ARG A 185 -12.96 19.35 1.82
CA ARG A 185 -13.58 18.24 2.57
C ARG A 185 -13.10 16.86 2.09
N CYS A 186 -12.67 16.73 0.83
CA CYS A 186 -12.12 15.49 0.26
C CYS A 186 -10.76 15.09 0.86
N LEU A 187 -9.91 16.04 1.28
CA LEU A 187 -8.65 15.75 1.97
C LEU A 187 -8.87 15.17 3.37
N ASN A 188 -10.08 15.33 3.91
CA ASN A 188 -10.44 14.81 5.22
C ASN A 188 -10.77 13.30 5.22
N VAL A 189 -10.96 12.70 4.03
CA VAL A 189 -11.23 11.26 3.87
C VAL A 189 -10.06 10.41 4.38
N ARG A 190 -8.84 10.97 4.37
CA ARG A 190 -7.62 10.34 4.91
C ARG A 190 -7.72 9.89 6.36
N TYR A 191 -8.48 10.62 7.17
CA TYR A 191 -8.60 10.36 8.61
C TYR A 191 -9.79 9.47 8.97
N SER A 192 -10.55 9.01 7.97
CA SER A 192 -11.69 8.13 8.17
C SER A 192 -11.25 6.70 8.50
N SER A 193 -12.13 5.95 9.19
CA SER A 193 -11.93 4.54 9.56
C SER A 193 -12.21 3.53 8.43
N TYR A 194 -12.48 4.04 7.22
CA TYR A 194 -12.75 3.25 6.01
C TYR A 194 -11.83 3.66 4.84
N TYR A 195 -10.79 4.44 5.11
CA TYR A 195 -9.93 5.03 4.07
C TYR A 195 -9.21 3.95 3.27
N VAL A 196 -8.61 2.98 3.96
CA VAL A 196 -7.82 1.92 3.31
C VAL A 196 -8.72 1.07 2.40
N VAL A 197 -9.92 0.72 2.88
CA VAL A 197 -10.94 0.02 2.09
C VAL A 197 -11.34 0.81 0.85
N MET A 198 -11.64 2.11 1.00
CA MET A 198 -12.05 2.95 -0.13
C MET A 198 -10.96 3.08 -1.18
N VAL A 199 -9.71 3.28 -0.77
CA VAL A 199 -8.58 3.37 -1.70
C VAL A 199 -8.42 2.04 -2.45
N TYR A 200 -8.63 0.89 -1.79
CA TYR A 200 -8.52 -0.43 -2.41
C TYR A 200 -9.61 -0.68 -3.45
N ILE A 201 -10.87 -0.42 -3.10
CA ILE A 201 -11.99 -0.54 -4.02
C ILE A 201 -11.86 0.45 -5.18
N THR A 202 -11.44 1.68 -4.91
CA THR A 202 -11.18 2.67 -5.97
C THR A 202 -10.07 2.19 -6.91
N ALA A 203 -9.02 1.56 -6.41
CA ALA A 203 -7.98 0.96 -7.25
C ALA A 203 -8.51 -0.18 -8.12
N LYS A 204 -9.34 -1.08 -7.57
CA LYS A 204 -9.99 -2.16 -8.34
C LYS A 204 -10.91 -1.62 -9.43
N ILE A 205 -11.69 -0.58 -9.12
CA ILE A 205 -12.52 0.14 -10.11
C ILE A 205 -11.64 0.78 -11.17
N ALA A 206 -10.50 1.40 -10.80
CA ALA A 206 -9.57 2.00 -11.75
C ALA A 206 -8.93 0.95 -12.68
N PHE A 207 -8.63 -0.25 -12.20
CA PHE A 207 -8.18 -1.37 -13.04
C PHE A 207 -9.25 -1.81 -14.05
N LEU A 208 -10.50 -1.98 -13.58
CA LEU A 208 -11.63 -2.35 -14.43
C LEU A 208 -11.91 -1.27 -15.48
N PHE A 209 -11.95 -0.01 -15.06
CA PHE A 209 -12.12 1.13 -15.95
C PHE A 209 -11.01 1.18 -16.99
N ASN A 210 -9.75 1.00 -16.58
CA ASN A 210 -8.63 1.01 -17.51
C ASN A 210 -8.74 -0.12 -18.55
N VAL A 211 -9.05 -1.36 -18.16
CA VAL A 211 -9.18 -2.45 -19.18
C VAL A 211 -10.37 -2.24 -20.10
N CYS A 212 -11.51 -1.76 -19.60
CA CYS A 212 -12.67 -1.44 -20.45
C CYS A 212 -12.36 -0.28 -21.41
N PHE A 213 -11.67 0.75 -20.92
CA PHE A 213 -11.22 1.88 -21.73
C PHE A 213 -10.22 1.44 -22.81
N GLN A 214 -9.24 0.60 -22.45
CA GLN A 214 -8.25 0.07 -23.40
C GLN A 214 -8.89 -0.85 -24.44
N LEU A 215 -9.87 -1.66 -24.05
CA LEU A 215 -10.64 -2.51 -24.97
C LEU A 215 -11.47 -1.65 -25.94
N HIS A 216 -12.11 -0.59 -25.44
CA HIS A 216 -12.83 0.37 -26.27
C HIS A 216 -11.88 1.09 -27.23
N LEU A 217 -10.73 1.54 -26.75
CA LEU A 217 -9.70 2.20 -27.55
C LEU A 217 -9.17 1.27 -28.65
N LEU A 218 -8.92 -0.01 -28.34
CA LEU A 218 -8.52 -1.04 -29.29
C LEU A 218 -9.56 -1.18 -30.42
N CYS A 219 -10.84 -1.26 -30.07
CA CYS A 219 -11.92 -1.40 -31.04
C CYS A 219 -12.11 -0.13 -31.89
N ARG A 220 -12.01 1.06 -31.28
CA ARG A 220 -12.12 2.35 -31.95
C ARG A 220 -10.98 2.58 -32.95
N TYR A 221 -9.77 2.20 -32.56
CA TYR A 221 -8.56 2.36 -33.38
C TYR A 221 -8.61 1.47 -34.64
N LEU A 222 -9.11 0.25 -34.50
CA LEU A 222 -9.02 -0.78 -35.54
C LEU A 222 -10.28 -0.87 -36.43
N LEU A 223 -11.46 -0.62 -35.85
CA LEU A 223 -12.75 -0.67 -36.55
C LEU A 223 -13.55 0.64 -36.32
N PRO A 224 -13.12 1.77 -36.91
CA PRO A 224 -13.79 3.06 -36.70
C PRO A 224 -15.25 3.04 -37.16
N GLN A 225 -15.58 2.29 -38.22
CA GLN A 225 -16.95 2.18 -38.77
C GLN A 225 -17.89 1.29 -37.93
N PHE A 226 -17.35 0.41 -37.08
CA PHE A 226 -18.15 -0.57 -36.31
C PHE A 226 -18.08 -0.35 -34.78
N ALA A 227 -17.75 0.88 -34.36
CA ALA A 227 -17.49 1.23 -32.97
C ALA A 227 -18.68 1.02 -32.00
N ASN A 228 -19.93 1.05 -32.49
CA ASN A 228 -21.12 1.10 -31.63
C ASN A 228 -21.53 -0.24 -30.99
N SER A 229 -21.04 -1.40 -31.45
CA SER A 229 -21.47 -2.72 -30.94
C SER A 229 -20.41 -3.45 -30.10
N PHE A 230 -19.42 -2.75 -29.53
CA PHE A 230 -18.23 -3.35 -28.89
C PHE A 230 -17.50 -4.37 -29.81
N GLY A 231 -17.79 -4.33 -31.11
CA GLY A 231 -17.22 -5.21 -32.13
C GLY A 231 -17.46 -6.71 -31.94
N LEU A 232 -18.24 -7.19 -30.96
CA LEU A 232 -18.33 -8.63 -30.63
C LEU A 232 -18.69 -9.51 -31.84
N LYS A 233 -19.62 -9.03 -32.67
CA LYS A 233 -20.03 -9.73 -33.91
C LYS A 233 -18.90 -9.76 -34.95
N GLU A 234 -18.15 -8.68 -35.10
CA GLU A 234 -17.08 -8.57 -36.09
C GLU A 234 -15.81 -9.30 -35.64
N TRP A 235 -15.46 -9.22 -34.35
CA TRP A 235 -14.41 -10.04 -33.76
C TRP A 235 -14.73 -11.53 -33.86
N LYS A 236 -15.99 -11.94 -33.69
CA LYS A 236 -16.41 -13.33 -33.93
C LYS A 236 -16.17 -13.76 -35.38
N LYS A 237 -16.49 -12.91 -36.36
CA LYS A 237 -16.22 -13.19 -37.79
C LYS A 237 -14.72 -13.24 -38.10
N LEU A 238 -13.91 -12.43 -37.40
CA LEU A 238 -12.45 -12.41 -37.57
C LEU A 238 -11.76 -13.62 -36.94
N ILE A 239 -12.25 -14.09 -35.78
CA ILE A 239 -11.71 -15.26 -35.07
C ILE A 239 -12.19 -16.56 -35.72
N TRP A 240 -13.47 -16.63 -36.08
CA TRP A 240 -14.10 -17.80 -36.69
C TRP A 240 -14.68 -17.43 -38.06
N PRO A 241 -13.84 -17.29 -39.09
CA PRO A 241 -14.30 -16.96 -40.43
C PRO A 241 -15.19 -18.09 -40.98
N PRO A 242 -16.39 -17.78 -41.51
CA PRO A 242 -17.18 -18.77 -42.24
C PRO A 242 -16.47 -19.18 -43.54
N GLU A 243 -16.66 -20.43 -43.99
CA GLU A 243 -15.89 -21.06 -45.09
C GLU A 243 -15.85 -20.26 -46.41
N ASN A 244 -16.87 -19.44 -46.69
CA ASN A 244 -16.95 -18.60 -47.89
C ASN A 244 -16.51 -17.13 -47.71
N TYR A 245 -16.03 -16.75 -46.52
CA TYR A 245 -15.68 -15.37 -46.20
C TYR A 245 -14.16 -15.19 -46.12
N SER A 246 -13.58 -14.67 -47.20
CA SER A 246 -12.19 -14.20 -47.19
C SER A 246 -12.12 -12.89 -46.38
N SER A 247 -11.49 -12.98 -45.21
CA SER A 247 -11.62 -12.02 -44.10
C SER A 247 -11.31 -10.57 -44.48
N TRP A 248 -10.34 -10.34 -45.36
CA TRP A 248 -9.87 -9.00 -45.75
C TRP A 248 -10.33 -8.54 -47.14
N HIS A 249 -10.56 -9.47 -48.09
CA HIS A 249 -10.93 -9.11 -49.47
C HIS A 249 -12.31 -8.44 -49.59
N SER A 250 -13.23 -8.76 -48.68
CA SER A 250 -14.60 -8.23 -48.70
C SER A 250 -14.83 -7.12 -47.68
N SER A 251 -14.02 -7.09 -46.61
CA SER A 251 -14.23 -6.19 -45.47
C SER A 251 -13.31 -4.97 -45.46
N GLY A 252 -12.18 -5.04 -46.18
CA GLY A 252 -11.11 -4.05 -46.08
C GLY A 252 -10.46 -3.96 -44.70
N LEU A 253 -10.78 -4.86 -43.77
CA LEU A 253 -10.16 -4.96 -42.47
C LEU A 253 -8.86 -5.76 -42.60
N PHE A 254 -7.75 -5.17 -42.17
CA PHE A 254 -6.42 -5.75 -42.27
C PHE A 254 -6.04 -6.24 -43.68
N PRO A 255 -6.04 -5.37 -44.71
CA PRO A 255 -5.68 -5.77 -46.06
C PRO A 255 -4.21 -6.17 -46.14
N ARG A 256 -3.94 -7.28 -46.81
CA ARG A 256 -2.57 -7.77 -47.05
C ARG A 256 -1.97 -7.18 -48.32
N VAL A 257 -2.82 -6.66 -49.19
CA VAL A 257 -2.47 -6.04 -50.45
C VAL A 257 -3.12 -4.66 -50.48
N THR A 258 -2.32 -3.64 -50.75
CA THR A 258 -2.75 -2.24 -50.86
C THR A 258 -2.22 -1.65 -52.16
N LEU A 259 -2.88 -0.60 -52.62
CA LEU A 259 -2.48 0.17 -53.78
C LEU A 259 -1.83 1.47 -53.31
N CYS A 260 -0.84 1.91 -54.06
CA CYS A 260 -0.16 3.17 -53.84
C CYS A 260 -0.04 3.91 -55.16
N ASP A 261 -0.33 5.21 -55.15
CA ASP A 261 -0.10 6.10 -56.28
C ASP A 261 1.23 6.81 -56.06
N PHE A 262 2.17 6.59 -56.98
CA PHE A 262 3.51 7.15 -56.97
C PHE A 262 3.70 8.11 -58.14
N ASP A 263 4.05 9.36 -57.84
CA ASP A 263 4.16 10.43 -58.83
C ASP A 263 5.60 10.62 -59.29
N VAL A 264 5.87 10.32 -60.56
CA VAL A 264 7.16 10.61 -61.21
C VAL A 264 7.07 11.97 -61.89
N ARG A 265 8.04 12.83 -61.57
CA ARG A 265 8.17 14.16 -62.19
C ARG A 265 9.18 14.07 -63.33
N GLU A 266 8.69 14.07 -64.55
CA GLU A 266 9.49 14.28 -65.76
C GLU A 266 9.32 15.75 -66.21
N MET A 267 10.35 16.34 -66.84
CA MET A 267 10.37 17.77 -67.19
C MET A 267 9.11 18.16 -68.01
N GLY A 268 8.12 18.78 -67.34
CA GLY A 268 6.89 19.28 -67.97
C GLY A 268 5.61 18.46 -67.74
N ASN A 269 5.66 17.27 -67.15
CA ASN A 269 4.45 16.47 -66.83
C ASN A 269 4.62 15.64 -65.56
N ILE A 270 3.56 15.56 -64.74
CA ILE A 270 3.50 14.67 -63.57
C ILE A 270 2.81 13.39 -64.01
N GLN A 271 3.51 12.27 -63.97
CA GLN A 271 2.95 10.96 -64.31
C GLN A 271 2.68 10.17 -63.02
N THR A 272 1.41 9.83 -62.79
CA THR A 272 0.97 9.04 -61.63
C THR A 272 0.98 7.55 -61.99
N HIS A 273 1.81 6.76 -61.32
CA HIS A 273 1.84 5.32 -61.46
C HIS A 273 1.18 4.65 -60.25
N THR A 274 0.13 3.86 -60.49
CA THR A 274 -0.47 3.02 -59.45
C THR A 274 0.24 1.68 -59.42
N ILE A 275 0.76 1.31 -58.26
CA ILE A 275 1.44 0.03 -58.03
C ILE A 275 0.74 -0.77 -56.92
N GLN A 276 0.92 -2.08 -56.98
CA GLN A 276 0.40 -3.00 -55.97
C GLN A 276 1.49 -3.37 -54.97
N CYS A 277 1.23 -3.16 -53.68
CA CYS A 277 2.16 -3.47 -52.61
C CYS A 277 1.58 -4.48 -51.62
N VAL A 278 2.41 -5.43 -51.18
CA VAL A 278 2.09 -6.41 -50.15
C VAL A 278 2.52 -5.86 -48.80
N LEU A 279 1.55 -5.69 -47.90
CA LEU A 279 1.76 -5.13 -46.57
C LEU A 279 2.07 -6.24 -45.57
N VAL A 280 3.32 -6.69 -45.55
CA VAL A 280 3.77 -7.84 -44.72
C VAL A 280 3.57 -7.58 -43.23
N VAL A 281 3.68 -6.34 -42.76
CA VAL A 281 3.44 -6.00 -41.35
C VAL A 281 2.03 -6.34 -40.90
N ASN A 282 1.04 -6.19 -41.79
CA ASN A 282 -0.36 -6.31 -41.42
C ASN A 282 -0.73 -7.73 -40.99
N ILE A 283 -0.07 -8.76 -41.52
CA ILE A 283 -0.30 -10.16 -41.14
C ILE A 283 0.03 -10.41 -39.66
N PHE A 284 1.07 -9.76 -39.13
CA PHE A 284 1.45 -9.86 -37.73
C PHE A 284 0.47 -9.08 -36.85
N THR A 285 0.09 -7.90 -37.30
CA THR A 285 -0.85 -7.05 -36.56
C THR A 285 -2.21 -7.72 -36.44
N GLU A 286 -2.73 -8.34 -37.50
CA GLU A 286 -3.99 -9.11 -37.48
C GLU A 286 -3.99 -10.11 -36.31
N LYS A 287 -2.91 -10.89 -36.16
CA LYS A 287 -2.81 -11.93 -35.12
C LYS A 287 -2.58 -11.35 -33.72
N ILE A 288 -1.73 -10.34 -33.58
CA ILE A 288 -1.47 -9.68 -32.29
C ILE A 288 -2.75 -9.05 -31.76
N PHE A 289 -3.49 -8.32 -32.59
CA PHE A 289 -4.71 -7.64 -32.16
C PHE A 289 -5.84 -8.62 -31.78
N ILE A 290 -5.96 -9.76 -32.46
CA ILE A 290 -6.87 -10.85 -32.05
C ILE A 290 -6.50 -11.40 -30.67
N LEU A 291 -5.21 -11.68 -30.45
CA LEU A 291 -4.73 -12.17 -29.15
C LEU A 291 -4.95 -11.13 -28.04
N LEU A 292 -4.67 -9.85 -28.31
CA LEU A 292 -4.87 -8.75 -27.37
C LEU A 292 -6.34 -8.56 -27.01
N TRP A 293 -7.24 -8.62 -27.99
CA TRP A 293 -8.67 -8.50 -27.74
C TRP A 293 -9.18 -9.63 -26.83
N LEU A 294 -8.83 -10.88 -27.15
CA LEU A 294 -9.18 -12.04 -26.32
C LEU A 294 -8.62 -11.88 -24.89
N TRP A 295 -7.36 -11.49 -24.78
CA TRP A 295 -6.70 -11.25 -23.49
C TRP A 295 -7.40 -10.16 -22.68
N PHE A 296 -7.77 -9.02 -23.28
CA PHE A 296 -8.47 -7.94 -22.57
C PHE A 296 -9.88 -8.33 -22.14
N VAL A 297 -10.59 -9.15 -22.91
CA VAL A 297 -11.89 -9.71 -22.50
C VAL A 297 -11.73 -10.62 -21.28
N VAL A 298 -10.76 -11.53 -21.29
CA VAL A 298 -10.46 -12.40 -20.14
C VAL A 298 -10.04 -11.57 -18.92
N LEU A 299 -9.18 -10.58 -19.11
CA LEU A 299 -8.72 -9.70 -18.05
C LEU A 299 -9.87 -8.86 -17.45
N SER A 300 -10.80 -8.39 -18.28
CA SER A 300 -12.03 -7.71 -17.85
C SER A 300 -12.94 -8.63 -17.03
N ALA A 301 -13.07 -9.91 -17.41
CA ALA A 301 -13.85 -10.87 -16.64
C ALA A 301 -13.22 -11.16 -15.27
N VAL A 302 -11.91 -11.47 -15.23
CA VAL A 302 -11.17 -11.76 -13.98
C VAL A 302 -11.21 -10.56 -13.03
N THR A 303 -11.07 -9.34 -13.55
CA THR A 303 -11.14 -8.11 -12.75
C THR A 303 -12.52 -7.86 -12.18
N THR A 304 -13.56 -8.08 -12.97
CA THR A 304 -14.95 -7.95 -12.52
C THR A 304 -15.27 -8.95 -11.41
N ILE A 305 -14.89 -10.22 -11.58
CA ILE A 305 -15.08 -11.26 -10.55
C ILE A 305 -14.35 -10.87 -9.27
N SER A 306 -13.10 -10.39 -9.36
CA SER A 306 -12.34 -9.94 -8.19
C SER A 306 -12.98 -8.72 -7.52
N LEU A 307 -13.48 -7.74 -8.29
CA LEU A 307 -14.14 -6.57 -7.73
C LEU A 307 -15.42 -6.97 -6.98
N VAL A 308 -16.24 -7.84 -7.58
CA VAL A 308 -17.50 -8.31 -6.98
C VAL A 308 -17.24 -9.15 -5.74
N SER A 309 -16.25 -10.05 -5.76
CA SER A 309 -15.92 -10.88 -4.59
C SER A 309 -15.45 -10.05 -3.40
N TRP A 310 -14.57 -9.07 -3.61
CA TRP A 310 -14.13 -8.16 -2.56
C TRP A 310 -15.24 -7.22 -2.10
N ALA A 311 -16.08 -6.72 -3.01
CA ALA A 311 -17.24 -5.91 -2.64
C ALA A 311 -18.21 -6.70 -1.74
N TYR A 312 -18.48 -7.97 -2.06
CA TYR A 312 -19.33 -8.84 -1.25
C TYR A 312 -18.75 -9.04 0.17
N VAL A 313 -17.47 -9.40 0.26
CA VAL A 313 -16.78 -9.66 1.54
C VAL A 313 -16.71 -8.41 2.43
N LEU A 314 -16.61 -7.21 1.83
CA LEU A 314 -16.48 -5.94 2.56
C LEU A 314 -17.82 -5.27 2.91
N CYS A 315 -18.86 -5.47 2.09
CA CYS A 315 -20.18 -4.90 2.34
C CYS A 315 -21.06 -5.79 3.21
N SER A 316 -20.92 -7.12 3.11
CA SER A 316 -21.76 -8.07 3.85
C SER A 316 -21.31 -8.17 5.32
N GLN A 317 -22.16 -7.75 6.27
CA GLN A 317 -21.88 -7.90 7.70
C GLN A 317 -21.78 -9.38 8.09
N ARG A 318 -22.68 -10.22 7.58
CA ARG A 318 -22.68 -11.67 7.80
C ARG A 318 -21.36 -12.33 7.39
N SER A 319 -20.74 -11.86 6.31
CA SER A 319 -19.43 -12.37 5.88
C SER A 319 -18.33 -12.01 6.87
N LYS A 320 -18.37 -10.80 7.45
CA LYS A 320 -17.38 -10.34 8.44
C LYS A 320 -17.53 -11.10 9.75
N GLU A 321 -18.76 -11.22 10.24
CA GLU A 321 -19.12 -12.00 11.43
C GLU A 321 -18.65 -13.44 11.28
N HIS A 322 -19.03 -14.10 10.19
CA HIS A 322 -18.66 -15.48 9.93
C HIS A 322 -17.15 -15.67 9.83
N PHE A 323 -16.44 -14.74 9.17
CA PHE A 323 -14.98 -14.77 9.10
C PHE A 323 -14.35 -14.73 10.50
N VAL A 324 -14.74 -13.79 11.37
CA VAL A 324 -14.17 -13.65 12.71
C VAL A 324 -14.55 -14.83 13.60
N LEU A 325 -15.83 -15.25 13.60
CA LEU A 325 -16.33 -16.37 14.40
C LEU A 325 -15.59 -17.67 14.07
N ASN A 326 -15.38 -17.94 12.78
CA ASN A 326 -14.68 -19.16 12.35
C ASN A 326 -13.21 -19.17 12.80
N HIS A 327 -12.52 -18.02 12.75
CA HIS A 327 -11.13 -17.93 13.22
C HIS A 327 -11.00 -17.98 14.75
N LEU A 328 -12.01 -17.50 15.49
CA LEU A 328 -12.04 -17.58 16.95
C LEU A 328 -12.31 -19.00 17.44
N GLU A 329 -13.20 -19.75 16.80
CA GLU A 329 -13.44 -21.16 17.12
C GLU A 329 -12.20 -22.04 16.85
N MET A 330 -11.46 -21.76 15.78
CA MET A 330 -10.19 -22.44 15.50
C MET A 330 -9.07 -22.05 16.47
N SER A 331 -9.27 -21.02 17.30
CA SER A 331 -8.27 -20.56 18.26
C SER A 331 -8.44 -21.23 19.62
N GLU A 332 -7.38 -21.26 20.42
CA GLU A 332 -7.39 -21.83 21.79
C GLU A 332 -8.28 -21.07 22.80
N ALA A 333 -9.09 -20.10 22.34
CA ALA A 333 -10.02 -19.39 23.21
C ALA A 333 -11.26 -20.26 23.47
N PRO A 334 -11.73 -20.40 24.73
CA PRO A 334 -12.98 -21.08 25.02
C PRO A 334 -14.14 -20.22 24.50
N PHE A 335 -14.57 -20.48 23.27
CA PHE A 335 -15.59 -19.71 22.57
C PHE A 335 -16.63 -20.65 21.97
N ASP A 336 -17.90 -20.49 22.39
CA ASP A 336 -19.03 -21.23 21.83
C ASP A 336 -19.77 -20.34 20.81
N LYS A 337 -19.97 -20.88 19.60
CA LYS A 337 -20.71 -20.22 18.50
C LYS A 337 -22.21 -20.12 18.76
N THR A 338 -22.75 -20.96 19.63
CA THR A 338 -24.20 -21.09 19.85
C THR A 338 -24.75 -20.00 20.77
N ASP A 339 -23.91 -19.43 21.64
CA ASP A 339 -24.29 -18.36 22.56
C ASP A 339 -24.57 -17.02 21.87
N HIS A 340 -25.71 -16.42 22.19
CA HIS A 340 -26.11 -15.11 21.66
C HIS A 340 -25.23 -13.97 22.19
N GLU A 341 -24.81 -14.03 23.45
CA GLU A 341 -23.94 -13.01 24.07
C GLU A 341 -22.57 -12.93 23.39
N ASN A 342 -22.04 -14.08 22.96
CA ASN A 342 -20.77 -14.16 22.24
C ASN A 342 -20.87 -13.54 20.84
N LYS A 343 -22.00 -13.69 20.16
CA LYS A 343 -22.25 -13.03 18.86
C LYS A 343 -22.30 -11.51 19.01
N GLU A 344 -23.04 -11.00 19.99
CA GLU A 344 -23.09 -9.56 20.27
C GLU A 344 -21.72 -8.98 20.68
N ALA A 345 -20.90 -9.76 21.40
CA ALA A 345 -19.53 -9.37 21.71
C ALA A 345 -18.65 -9.30 20.45
N VAL A 346 -18.82 -10.23 19.50
CA VAL A 346 -18.11 -10.22 18.22
C VAL A 346 -18.55 -9.05 17.34
N ASP A 347 -19.84 -8.74 17.29
CA ASP A 347 -20.35 -7.59 16.53
C ASP A 347 -19.76 -6.27 17.06
N ARG A 348 -19.73 -6.10 18.39
CA ARG A 348 -19.06 -4.95 19.03
C ARG A 348 -17.56 -4.91 18.72
N PHE A 349 -16.88 -6.04 18.73
CA PHE A 349 -15.46 -6.09 18.37
C PHE A 349 -15.23 -5.67 16.91
N ILE A 350 -16.09 -6.11 15.98
CA ILE A 350 -16.00 -5.75 14.57
C ILE A 350 -16.27 -4.26 14.37
N ASP A 351 -17.36 -3.73 14.93
CA ASP A 351 -17.82 -2.37 14.63
C ASP A 351 -17.13 -1.27 15.47
N ASP A 352 -16.90 -1.50 16.77
CA ASP A 352 -16.35 -0.48 17.68
C ASP A 352 -14.82 -0.51 17.78
N TYR A 353 -14.21 -1.70 17.71
CA TYR A 353 -12.77 -1.85 17.91
C TYR A 353 -11.99 -1.97 16.60
N LEU A 354 -12.42 -2.89 15.73
CA LEU A 354 -11.68 -3.23 14.51
C LEU A 354 -12.00 -2.28 13.35
N GLY A 355 -13.28 -1.92 13.18
CA GLY A 355 -13.75 -1.08 12.09
C GLY A 355 -13.56 -1.70 10.70
N ALA A 356 -13.96 -0.96 9.66
CA ALA A 356 -13.89 -1.41 8.27
C ALA A 356 -12.45 -1.63 7.77
N ASP A 357 -11.52 -0.73 8.12
CA ASP A 357 -10.12 -0.86 7.71
C ASP A 357 -9.41 -2.03 8.42
N GLY A 358 -9.71 -2.28 9.71
CA GLY A 358 -9.11 -3.39 10.45
C GLY A 358 -9.56 -4.76 9.95
N ILE A 359 -10.86 -4.94 9.70
CA ILE A 359 -11.39 -6.20 9.16
C ILE A 359 -10.85 -6.47 7.76
N PHE A 360 -10.75 -5.44 6.92
CA PHE A 360 -10.14 -5.56 5.60
C PHE A 360 -8.69 -6.02 5.67
N ILE A 361 -7.91 -5.48 6.60
CA ILE A 361 -6.50 -5.88 6.76
C ILE A 361 -6.38 -7.33 7.21
N LEU A 362 -7.23 -7.78 8.14
CA LEU A 362 -7.22 -9.17 8.58
C LEU A 362 -7.63 -10.13 7.46
N GLN A 363 -8.63 -9.78 6.66
CA GLN A 363 -9.02 -10.57 5.48
C GLN A 363 -7.91 -10.60 4.43
N MET A 364 -7.22 -9.46 4.23
CA MET A 364 -6.07 -9.40 3.34
C MET A 364 -4.89 -10.25 3.85
N ILE A 365 -4.64 -10.29 5.16
CA ILE A 365 -3.64 -11.18 5.77
C ILE A 365 -4.06 -12.63 5.55
N ALA A 366 -5.32 -13.00 5.82
CA ALA A 366 -5.83 -14.36 5.61
C ALA A 366 -5.71 -14.84 4.15
N ALA A 367 -5.82 -13.93 3.18
CA ALA A 367 -5.66 -14.25 1.76
C ALA A 367 -4.19 -14.45 1.31
N ASN A 368 -3.21 -13.98 2.09
CA ASN A 368 -1.80 -13.97 1.69
C ASN A 368 -0.87 -14.79 2.61
N ALA A 369 -1.20 -14.87 3.88
CA ALA A 369 -0.47 -15.58 4.93
C ALA A 369 -1.15 -16.91 5.27
N ASP A 370 -0.52 -17.69 6.14
CA ASP A 370 -1.09 -18.94 6.63
C ASP A 370 -2.31 -18.70 7.52
N VAL A 371 -3.26 -19.64 7.49
CA VAL A 371 -4.49 -19.60 8.29
C VAL A 371 -4.16 -19.58 9.78
N VAL A 372 -3.18 -20.39 10.20
CA VAL A 372 -2.72 -20.46 11.61
C VAL A 372 -2.17 -19.13 12.10
N PHE A 373 -1.42 -18.41 11.27
CA PHE A 373 -0.92 -17.08 11.61
C PHE A 373 -2.07 -16.10 11.83
N THR A 374 -3.08 -16.17 10.97
CA THR A 374 -4.23 -15.27 11.01
C THR A 374 -5.13 -15.54 12.22
N THR A 375 -5.38 -16.81 12.55
CA THR A 375 -6.17 -17.19 13.74
C THR A 375 -5.50 -16.73 15.03
N GLU A 376 -4.18 -16.95 15.19
CA GLU A 376 -3.43 -16.49 16.36
C GLU A 376 -3.43 -14.95 16.49
N LEU A 377 -3.30 -14.22 15.37
CA LEU A 377 -3.37 -12.76 15.36
C LEU A 377 -4.76 -12.26 15.77
N ILE A 378 -5.84 -12.84 15.22
CA ILE A 378 -7.22 -12.51 15.58
C ILE A 378 -7.45 -12.78 17.07
N ALA A 379 -7.01 -13.92 17.58
CA ALA A 379 -7.12 -14.27 18.99
C ALA A 379 -6.36 -13.29 19.89
N SER A 380 -5.15 -12.87 19.49
CA SER A 380 -4.37 -11.86 20.23
C SER A 380 -5.08 -10.51 20.30
N LEU A 381 -5.66 -10.05 19.18
CA LEU A 381 -6.45 -8.82 19.13
C LEU A 381 -7.73 -8.92 19.97
N TRP A 382 -8.42 -10.06 19.90
CA TRP A 382 -9.63 -10.34 20.68
C TRP A 382 -9.37 -10.30 22.18
N ARG A 383 -8.35 -11.03 22.67
CA ARG A 383 -7.96 -11.03 24.09
C ARG A 383 -7.63 -9.62 24.58
N SER A 384 -6.93 -8.85 23.75
CA SER A 384 -6.62 -7.46 24.08
C SER A 384 -7.88 -6.62 24.19
N HIS A 385 -8.81 -6.71 23.23
CA HIS A 385 -10.09 -6.00 23.28
C HIS A 385 -10.92 -6.38 24.50
N TYR A 386 -11.08 -7.68 24.77
CA TYR A 386 -11.87 -8.18 25.89
C TYR A 386 -11.31 -7.69 27.25
N SER A 387 -9.98 -7.67 27.40
CA SER A 387 -9.34 -7.10 28.60
C SER A 387 -9.66 -5.61 28.79
N PHE A 388 -9.71 -4.83 27.70
CA PHE A 388 -10.08 -3.41 27.77
C PHE A 388 -11.57 -3.20 28.05
N GLU A 389 -12.44 -4.05 27.48
CA GLU A 389 -13.86 -4.02 27.78
C GLU A 389 -14.14 -4.28 29.26
N GLN A 390 -13.51 -5.30 29.84
CA GLN A 390 -13.64 -5.60 31.27
C GLN A 390 -13.18 -4.42 32.14
N GLN A 391 -12.02 -3.83 31.83
CA GLN A 391 -11.53 -2.63 32.54
C GLN A 391 -12.46 -1.42 32.37
N ARG A 392 -13.15 -1.30 31.24
CA ARG A 392 -14.13 -0.23 31.00
C ARG A 392 -15.41 -0.48 31.81
N LYS A 393 -15.93 -1.70 31.82
CA LYS A 393 -17.10 -2.10 32.64
C LYS A 393 -16.80 -1.93 34.13
N ALA A 394 -15.64 -2.37 34.61
CA ALA A 394 -15.20 -2.20 36.00
C ALA A 394 -15.08 -0.71 36.38
N ARG A 395 -14.53 0.13 35.50
CA ARG A 395 -14.49 1.59 35.73
C ARG A 395 -15.88 2.23 35.78
N LEU A 396 -16.78 1.86 34.87
CA LEU A 396 -18.15 2.38 34.87
C LEU A 396 -18.93 1.91 36.11
N GLN A 397 -18.69 0.69 36.59
CA GLN A 397 -19.27 0.20 37.83
C GLN A 397 -18.70 0.97 39.04
N MET A 398 -17.39 1.17 39.09
CA MET A 398 -16.75 1.99 40.13
C MET A 398 -17.27 3.43 40.13
N GLU A 399 -17.43 4.06 38.96
CA GLU A 399 -17.95 5.43 38.83
C GLU A 399 -19.39 5.58 39.35
N LYS A 400 -20.21 4.53 39.27
CA LYS A 400 -21.56 4.51 39.86
C LYS A 400 -21.55 4.42 41.38
N VAL A 401 -20.62 3.65 41.95
CA VAL A 401 -20.52 3.40 43.40
C VAL A 401 -19.67 4.47 44.11
N TRP A 402 -18.84 5.19 43.35
CA TRP A 402 -17.92 6.22 43.85
C TRP A 402 -18.58 7.27 44.75
N PRO A 403 -19.75 7.87 44.42
CA PRO A 403 -20.37 8.89 45.26
C PRO A 403 -20.79 8.35 46.64
N GLU A 404 -21.22 7.09 46.70
CA GLU A 404 -21.62 6.45 47.96
C GLU A 404 -20.39 6.14 48.83
N HIS A 405 -19.29 5.71 48.21
CA HIS A 405 -18.02 5.54 48.92
C HIS A 405 -17.45 6.87 49.41
N GLU A 406 -17.57 7.94 48.62
CA GLU A 406 -17.17 9.29 49.01
C GLU A 406 -17.94 9.75 50.24
N GLN A 407 -19.27 9.60 50.26
CA GLN A 407 -20.10 9.91 51.42
C GLN A 407 -19.76 9.08 52.67
N ARG A 408 -19.49 7.78 52.51
CA ARG A 408 -19.08 6.91 53.63
C ARG A 408 -17.70 7.30 54.18
N LEU A 409 -16.77 7.68 53.31
CA LEU A 409 -15.46 8.19 53.73
C LEU A 409 -15.60 9.52 54.49
N GLU A 410 -16.44 10.43 53.99
CA GLU A 410 -16.71 11.70 54.67
C GLU A 410 -17.33 11.48 56.06
N ALA A 411 -18.28 10.55 56.19
CA ALA A 411 -18.89 10.22 57.48
C ALA A 411 -17.89 9.58 58.47
N ALA A 412 -17.08 8.63 58.01
CA ALA A 412 -16.06 7.98 58.86
C ALA A 412 -14.99 8.99 59.33
N LEU A 413 -14.59 9.93 58.47
CA LEU A 413 -13.66 10.99 58.84
C LEU A 413 -14.26 11.97 59.87
N ILE A 414 -15.58 12.23 59.83
CA ILE A 414 -16.27 13.03 60.86
C ILE A 414 -16.34 12.28 62.18
N GLU A 415 -16.60 10.97 62.16
CA GLU A 415 -16.64 10.13 63.36
C GLU A 415 -15.27 10.03 64.03
N GLU A 416 -14.20 9.76 63.27
CA GLU A 416 -12.84 9.75 63.80
C GLU A 416 -12.42 11.13 64.34
N ALA A 417 -12.81 12.22 63.67
CA ALA A 417 -12.57 13.58 64.17
C ALA A 417 -13.36 13.87 65.45
N GLY A 418 -14.59 13.36 65.58
CA GLY A 418 -15.41 13.46 66.79
C GLY A 418 -14.88 12.63 67.95
N ILE A 419 -14.23 11.48 67.69
CA ILE A 419 -13.56 10.67 68.71
C ILE A 419 -12.23 11.31 69.13
N ALA A 420 -11.52 11.99 68.21
CA ALA A 420 -10.27 12.69 68.50
C ALA A 420 -10.45 14.03 69.26
N LEU A 421 -11.60 14.70 69.11
CA LEU A 421 -12.01 15.86 69.90
C LEU A 421 -13.13 15.48 70.86
N GLY A 422 -12.79 14.94 72.03
CA GLY A 422 -13.77 14.69 73.09
C GLY A 422 -14.57 15.95 73.42
N ASN A 423 -15.91 15.80 73.36
CA ASN A 423 -16.96 16.72 73.83
C ASN A 423 -16.51 18.17 74.10
N ASP A 424 -16.25 18.97 73.07
CA ASP A 424 -16.45 20.43 73.13
C ASP A 424 -16.49 21.08 71.73
N ILE A 425 -17.66 21.67 71.45
CA ILE A 425 -18.00 22.76 70.49
C ILE A 425 -18.23 22.39 68.99
N PRO A 426 -19.43 22.67 68.42
CA PRO A 426 -19.78 22.40 67.01
C PRO A 426 -19.31 23.44 65.96
N ASP A 427 -18.69 24.57 66.33
CA ASP A 427 -18.50 25.70 65.39
C ASP A 427 -17.14 25.74 64.65
N ALA A 428 -16.11 25.02 65.11
CA ALA A 428 -14.78 25.08 64.46
C ALA A 428 -14.70 24.30 63.13
N MET A 429 -15.61 23.35 62.88
CA MET A 429 -15.57 22.46 61.72
C MET A 429 -16.25 23.05 60.47
N LEU A 430 -17.23 23.95 60.64
CA LEU A 430 -17.90 24.64 59.53
C LEU A 430 -16.97 25.62 58.80
N LEU A 431 -16.01 26.23 59.50
CA LEU A 431 -15.02 27.13 58.89
C LEU A 431 -13.96 26.38 58.07
N ARG A 432 -13.59 25.15 58.45
CA ARG A 432 -12.67 24.30 57.67
C ARG A 432 -13.33 23.67 56.45
N LYS A 433 -14.65 23.48 56.48
CA LYS A 433 -15.46 23.04 55.33
C LYS A 433 -15.43 24.05 54.18
N ARG A 434 -15.29 25.35 54.46
CA ARG A 434 -15.29 26.41 53.43
C ARG A 434 -13.94 26.55 52.72
N SER A 435 -12.82 26.41 53.43
CA SER A 435 -11.48 26.61 52.85
C SER A 435 -10.99 25.44 51.98
N ILE A 436 -11.44 24.21 52.24
CA ILE A 436 -11.05 23.03 51.44
C ILE A 436 -11.88 22.93 50.15
N PHE A 437 -13.11 23.46 50.14
CA PHE A 437 -13.97 23.48 48.95
C PHE A 437 -13.65 24.63 47.97
N GLU A 438 -13.10 25.75 48.43
CA GLU A 438 -12.74 26.88 47.56
C GLU A 438 -11.47 26.62 46.73
N GLU A 439 -10.57 25.73 47.17
CA GLU A 439 -9.33 25.42 46.46
C GLU A 439 -9.49 24.32 45.39
N SER A 440 -10.65 23.63 45.34
CA SER A 440 -10.95 22.57 44.36
C SER A 440 -11.71 23.05 43.11
N SER A 441 -12.12 24.33 43.06
CA SER A 441 -12.87 24.88 41.92
C SER A 441 -12.00 25.33 40.72
N PHE A 442 -10.75 24.88 40.61
CA PHE A 442 -9.97 25.04 39.37
C PHE A 442 -9.88 23.73 38.59
N ARG A 443 -10.79 23.59 37.62
CA ARG A 443 -10.84 22.55 36.57
C ARG A 443 -9.45 21.98 36.23
N SER A 444 -9.16 20.78 36.71
CA SER A 444 -8.06 19.96 36.22
C SER A 444 -8.59 18.64 35.65
N PRO A 445 -7.96 18.06 34.60
CA PRO A 445 -8.54 16.95 33.86
C PRO A 445 -8.55 15.65 34.69
N PRO A 446 -9.49 14.71 34.43
CA PRO A 446 -9.86 13.60 35.32
C PRO A 446 -8.86 12.43 35.34
N GLY A 447 -7.55 12.71 35.42
CA GLY A 447 -6.50 11.70 35.38
C GLY A 447 -5.36 11.88 36.39
N SER A 448 -5.33 12.98 37.17
CA SER A 448 -4.21 13.27 38.07
C SER A 448 -4.37 12.69 39.48
N VAL A 449 -5.61 12.46 39.93
CA VAL A 449 -5.88 11.98 41.30
C VAL A 449 -5.62 10.48 41.44
N TYR A 450 -5.99 9.68 40.43
CA TYR A 450 -5.84 8.22 40.45
C TYR A 450 -4.38 7.74 40.42
N ARG A 451 -3.47 8.53 39.82
CA ARG A 451 -2.05 8.17 39.71
C ARG A 451 -1.33 8.20 41.06
N ARG A 452 -1.80 9.03 42.00
CA ARG A 452 -1.20 9.16 43.35
C ARG A 452 -1.59 8.01 44.28
N ILE A 453 -2.72 7.35 44.04
CA ILE A 453 -3.21 6.24 44.88
C ILE A 453 -2.56 4.91 44.48
N GLN A 454 -2.18 4.75 43.21
CA GLN A 454 -1.56 3.51 42.71
C GLN A 454 -0.10 3.33 43.17
N GLU A 455 0.59 4.41 43.58
CA GLU A 455 1.93 4.34 44.17
C GLU A 455 1.91 3.92 45.67
N ALA A 456 0.74 3.87 46.31
CA ALA A 456 0.60 3.52 47.73
C ALA A 456 0.35 2.01 47.99
N PHE A 457 0.14 1.19 46.94
CA PHE A 457 -0.23 -0.23 47.06
C PHE A 457 0.75 -1.18 46.33
N LEU A 458 2.04 -1.08 46.61
CA LEU A 458 3.02 -2.13 46.31
C LEU A 458 3.57 -2.73 47.61
N PRO A 459 3.69 -4.07 47.74
CA PRO A 459 4.15 -4.72 48.96
C PRO A 459 5.66 -4.52 49.19
N PRO A 460 6.15 -4.53 50.45
CA PRO A 460 7.56 -4.30 50.73
C PRO A 460 8.41 -5.56 50.48
N GLU A 461 9.42 -5.45 49.63
CA GLU A 461 10.53 -6.41 49.58
C GLU A 461 11.57 -6.10 50.68
N LYS A 462 12.06 -7.17 51.31
CA LYS A 462 12.92 -7.21 52.50
C LYS A 462 14.19 -6.37 52.37
N ILE A 463 14.47 -5.49 53.34
CA ILE A 463 15.81 -4.94 53.58
C ILE A 463 16.30 -5.39 54.95
N LYS A 464 17.37 -6.20 54.96
CA LYS A 464 18.19 -6.44 56.15
C LYS A 464 19.17 -5.28 56.34
N GLY A 465 19.23 -4.76 57.58
CA GLY A 465 20.51 -4.54 58.25
C GLY A 465 20.99 -3.09 58.43
N SER A 466 20.76 -2.60 59.66
CA SER A 466 21.64 -1.72 60.45
C SER A 466 21.88 -0.28 59.95
N ALA A 467 22.11 0.74 60.76
CA ALA A 467 21.99 1.05 62.18
C ALA A 467 22.49 2.52 62.29
N PHE A 468 21.88 3.34 63.16
CA PHE A 468 22.44 4.56 63.78
C PHE A 468 23.04 5.65 62.85
N ARG A 469 22.68 6.92 62.90
CA ARG A 469 22.64 7.81 64.07
C ARG A 469 22.09 9.17 63.59
N ASN A 470 21.26 9.80 64.41
CA ASN A 470 20.88 11.21 64.34
C ASN A 470 21.84 12.02 65.27
N PRO A 471 21.77 13.36 65.43
CA PRO A 471 21.17 14.43 64.62
C PRO A 471 21.96 15.80 64.66
N LYS A 472 21.31 16.89 64.20
CA LYS A 472 21.46 18.32 64.63
C LYS A 472 22.67 19.10 64.04
N ARG A 473 22.65 20.42 63.78
CA ARG A 473 21.69 21.54 63.99
C ARG A 473 22.25 22.78 63.24
N SER A 474 21.35 23.68 62.78
CA SER A 474 21.37 25.17 62.88
C SER A 474 22.61 25.97 62.40
N SER A 475 22.58 27.23 61.93
CA SER A 475 21.59 28.30 61.94
C SER A 475 22.20 29.58 61.32
N TYR A 476 21.34 30.51 60.87
CA TYR A 476 21.51 31.99 60.83
C TYR A 476 22.61 32.58 59.90
N ASN A 477 22.52 33.77 59.28
CA ASN A 477 21.51 34.74 58.83
C ASN A 477 22.32 35.90 58.20
N GLY A 478 21.74 36.69 57.28
CA GLY A 478 22.01 38.14 57.21
C GLY A 478 22.70 38.73 55.96
N SER A 479 21.88 39.16 55.00
CA SER A 479 21.72 40.56 54.50
C SER A 479 22.82 41.31 53.69
N PRO A 480 22.43 42.33 52.86
CA PRO A 480 23.08 42.82 51.62
C PRO A 480 23.63 44.28 51.78
N PRO A 481 23.73 45.23 50.78
CA PRO A 481 23.59 45.27 49.29
C PRO A 481 24.69 46.13 48.55
N ASP A 482 24.37 46.59 47.31
CA ASP A 482 24.96 47.68 46.47
C ASP A 482 26.15 47.34 45.54
N SER A 483 26.41 47.93 44.35
CA SER A 483 25.67 48.70 43.32
C SER A 483 26.62 48.94 42.09
N VAL A 484 26.06 49.29 40.91
CA VAL A 484 26.62 50.09 39.77
C VAL A 484 27.75 49.57 38.81
N LEU A 485 27.32 49.30 37.56
CA LEU A 485 27.77 49.67 36.18
C LEU A 485 29.25 49.79 35.67
N THR A 486 29.38 49.39 34.37
CA THR A 486 30.40 49.65 33.31
C THR A 486 31.74 48.90 33.43
N GLY A 487 32.44 48.42 32.39
CA GLY A 487 32.32 48.37 30.92
C GLY A 487 33.64 47.77 30.34
N SER A 488 33.62 47.31 29.08
CA SER A 488 34.78 47.06 28.18
C SER A 488 35.64 45.77 28.29
N SER A 489 35.45 44.91 27.27
CA SER A 489 36.44 44.17 26.43
C SER A 489 37.69 43.46 27.01
N GLY A 490 37.84 42.16 26.67
CA GLY A 490 39.16 41.62 26.27
C GLY A 490 39.66 40.28 26.86
N VAL A 491 39.15 39.16 26.35
CA VAL A 491 39.86 37.87 26.06
C VAL A 491 40.65 37.13 27.18
N GLN A 492 40.08 36.03 27.71
CA GLN A 492 40.59 34.64 27.64
C GLN A 492 39.68 33.72 28.50
N ARG A 493 39.02 32.74 27.86
CA ARG A 493 38.22 31.70 28.53
C ARG A 493 38.97 30.38 28.45
N GLY A 494 39.46 29.90 29.59
CA GLY A 494 39.91 28.54 29.80
C GLY A 494 39.47 28.09 31.20
N SER A 495 38.76 26.97 31.23
CA SER A 495 38.76 26.01 32.34
C SER A 495 37.80 26.22 33.54
N ILE A 496 36.87 25.25 33.61
CA ILE A 496 36.57 24.41 34.79
C ILE A 496 35.49 24.91 35.78
N VAL A 497 34.34 24.22 35.65
CA VAL A 497 33.45 23.70 36.70
C VAL A 497 32.42 24.66 37.31
N SER A 498 31.22 24.60 36.72
CA SER A 498 29.96 24.85 37.42
C SER A 498 29.20 23.52 37.53
N ILE A 499 28.88 23.16 38.77
CA ILE A 499 28.04 22.02 39.17
C ILE A 499 26.62 22.24 38.61
N PRO A 500 26.06 21.34 37.78
CA PRO A 500 24.68 21.43 37.34
C PRO A 500 23.73 20.66 38.26
N SER A 501 22.65 21.35 38.62
CA SER A 501 21.36 20.87 39.16
C SER A 501 21.08 19.36 39.02
N LEU A 502 20.62 18.76 40.13
CA LEU A 502 20.22 17.35 40.28
C LEU A 502 19.24 16.81 39.21
N ASN A 503 18.54 17.67 38.47
CA ASN A 503 17.64 17.28 37.38
C ASN A 503 18.33 16.95 36.05
N LYS A 504 19.64 17.25 35.90
CA LYS A 504 20.43 16.90 34.70
C LYS A 504 21.15 15.55 34.81
N LEU A 505 21.41 15.08 36.04
CA LEU A 505 22.04 13.77 36.33
C LEU A 505 21.12 12.57 36.07
N ARG A 506 19.80 12.74 36.22
CA ARG A 506 18.81 11.68 35.96
C ARG A 506 18.63 11.39 34.45
N ARG A 507 18.81 12.41 33.60
CA ARG A 507 18.77 12.26 32.13
C ARG A 507 20.07 11.69 31.55
N ARG A 508 21.24 11.99 32.15
CA ARG A 508 22.53 11.40 31.73
C ARG A 508 22.68 9.93 32.10
N ARG A 509 22.28 9.49 33.31
CA ARG A 509 22.28 8.05 33.65
C ARG A 509 21.34 7.23 32.77
N SER A 510 20.22 7.81 32.33
CA SER A 510 19.29 7.13 31.43
C SER A 510 19.81 7.05 29.99
N LEU A 511 20.67 7.97 29.56
CA LEU A 511 21.33 7.95 28.25
C LEU A 511 22.57 7.05 28.26
N GLU A 512 23.37 7.04 29.33
CA GLU A 512 24.51 6.12 29.48
C GLU A 512 24.05 4.66 29.59
N ASN A 513 22.94 4.37 30.29
CA ASN A 513 22.38 3.02 30.31
C ASN A 513 21.80 2.59 28.95
N LEU A 514 21.26 3.53 28.16
CA LEU A 514 20.80 3.23 26.79
C LEU A 514 21.99 3.00 25.84
N ASP A 515 23.09 3.73 26.02
CA ASP A 515 24.29 3.64 25.18
C ASP A 515 25.15 2.41 25.53
N VAL A 516 25.11 1.96 26.79
CA VAL A 516 25.69 0.69 27.24
C VAL A 516 24.88 -0.51 26.73
N GLU A 517 23.53 -0.42 26.73
CA GLU A 517 22.66 -1.42 26.12
C GLU A 517 22.82 -1.47 24.59
N LEU A 518 22.91 -0.31 23.91
CA LEU A 518 23.18 -0.27 22.46
C LEU A 518 24.56 -0.83 22.10
N LYS A 519 25.60 -0.59 22.93
CA LYS A 519 26.94 -1.17 22.74
C LYS A 519 26.97 -2.67 23.04
N ARG A 520 26.13 -3.18 23.96
CA ARG A 520 25.93 -4.62 24.16
C ARG A 520 25.25 -5.27 22.96
N VAL A 521 24.15 -4.69 22.47
CA VAL A 521 23.42 -5.20 21.31
C VAL A 521 24.30 -5.17 20.05
N LYS A 522 25.13 -4.13 19.88
CA LYS A 522 26.10 -4.06 18.77
C LYS A 522 27.22 -5.10 18.90
N LYS A 523 27.70 -5.38 20.12
CA LYS A 523 28.72 -6.42 20.38
C LYS A 523 28.19 -7.85 20.20
N PHE A 524 26.89 -8.07 20.42
CA PHE A 524 26.21 -9.33 20.11
C PHE A 524 25.92 -9.49 18.61
N ALA A 525 25.63 -8.41 17.89
CA ALA A 525 25.45 -8.44 16.44
C ALA A 525 26.78 -8.71 15.72
N ASP A 526 27.87 -8.03 16.11
CA ASP A 526 29.20 -8.22 15.51
C ASP A 526 29.76 -9.64 15.80
N SER A 527 29.46 -10.21 16.98
CA SER A 527 29.82 -11.61 17.32
C SER A 527 29.05 -12.66 16.53
N SER A 528 27.86 -12.33 15.99
CA SER A 528 27.07 -13.26 15.18
C SER A 528 27.44 -13.22 13.69
N SER A 529 27.94 -12.06 13.21
CA SER A 529 28.49 -11.94 11.86
C SER A 529 29.85 -12.64 11.70
N ASP A 530 30.68 -12.64 12.74
CA ASP A 530 31.97 -13.33 12.71
C ASP A 530 31.82 -14.87 12.67
N GLU A 531 30.75 -15.43 13.27
CA GLU A 531 30.43 -16.87 13.19
C GLU A 531 29.83 -17.30 11.83
N GLU A 532 29.12 -16.41 11.13
CA GLU A 532 28.59 -16.68 9.78
C GLU A 532 29.67 -16.59 8.69
N ASP A 533 30.66 -15.72 8.86
CA ASP A 533 31.80 -15.60 7.93
C ASP A 533 32.80 -16.76 8.09
N GLU A 534 33.04 -17.26 9.31
CA GLU A 534 33.87 -18.47 9.53
C GLU A 534 33.23 -19.76 8.95
N ASP A 535 31.90 -19.91 9.00
CA ASP A 535 31.20 -21.07 8.41
C ASP A 535 31.11 -20.97 6.87
N SER A 536 31.08 -19.75 6.32
CA SER A 536 31.15 -19.48 4.89
C SER A 536 32.52 -19.83 4.29
N ASP A 537 33.62 -19.44 4.96
CA ASP A 537 34.98 -19.76 4.51
C ASP A 537 35.35 -21.24 4.74
N ARG A 538 34.77 -21.89 5.75
CA ARG A 538 34.87 -23.35 5.94
C ARG A 538 34.16 -24.13 4.83
N LYS A 539 32.97 -23.70 4.42
CA LYS A 539 32.24 -24.30 3.27
C LYS A 539 32.95 -24.03 1.94
N ARG A 540 33.60 -22.87 1.79
CA ARG A 540 34.36 -22.52 0.58
C ARG A 540 35.66 -23.33 0.45
N SER A 541 36.37 -23.58 1.56
CA SER A 541 37.57 -24.42 1.59
C SER A 541 37.25 -25.92 1.37
N GLU A 542 36.13 -26.43 1.90
CA GLU A 542 35.66 -27.79 1.60
C GLU A 542 35.22 -27.97 0.13
N ALA A 543 34.63 -26.94 -0.49
CA ALA A 543 34.25 -26.94 -1.90
C ALA A 543 35.47 -26.90 -2.85
N LEU A 544 36.55 -26.21 -2.46
CA LEU A 544 37.81 -26.17 -3.21
C LEU A 544 38.57 -27.50 -3.11
N SER A 545 38.57 -28.14 -1.94
CA SER A 545 39.15 -29.49 -1.75
C SER A 545 38.41 -30.55 -2.60
N ARG A 546 37.07 -30.50 -2.65
CA ARG A 546 36.26 -31.41 -3.50
C ARG A 546 36.44 -31.19 -5.01
N LYS A 547 36.79 -29.97 -5.45
CA LYS A 547 37.13 -29.71 -6.87
C LYS A 547 38.52 -30.23 -7.25
N SER A 548 39.49 -30.21 -6.33
CA SER A 548 40.83 -30.76 -6.59
C SER A 548 40.85 -32.30 -6.69
N SER A 549 39.95 -33.00 -5.98
CA SER A 549 39.86 -34.47 -6.05
C SER A 549 39.09 -35.00 -7.28
N ARG A 550 38.24 -34.18 -7.93
CA ARG A 550 37.49 -34.58 -9.14
C ARG A 550 38.25 -34.36 -10.46
N GLY A 551 39.40 -33.70 -10.44
CA GLY A 551 40.24 -33.45 -11.63
C GLY A 551 41.28 -34.53 -11.93
N LYS A 552 41.32 -35.66 -11.20
CA LYS A 552 42.33 -36.72 -11.36
C LYS A 552 41.78 -38.08 -11.82
N VAL A 553 40.51 -38.14 -12.23
CA VAL A 553 39.92 -39.36 -12.80
C VAL A 553 39.32 -38.99 -14.14
N TYR A 554 40.17 -38.79 -15.14
CA TYR A 554 39.93 -38.89 -16.59
C TYR A 554 41.22 -38.42 -17.29
N MET A 555 42.29 -39.17 -17.10
CA MET A 555 43.36 -39.41 -18.09
C MET A 555 43.96 -40.78 -17.79
#